data_AF-A0A9E3WPF0-F1
#
_entry.id   AF-A0A9E3WPF0-F1
#
_cell.length_a   1.000
_cell.length_b   1.000
_cell.length_c   1.000
_cell.angle_alpha   90.00
_cell.angle_beta   90.00
_cell.angle_gamma   90.00
#
_symmetry.space_group_name_H-M   'P 1'
#
loop_
_entity.id
_entity.type
_entity.pdbx_description
1 polymer ?
#
loop_
_entity_poly.entity_id
_entity_poly.type
_entity_poly.pdbx_seq_one_letter_code
_entity_poly.pdbx_strand_id
1 'polypeptide(L)' 'MKYVVWFLVLLLLVFHQDYWQWNDTTLDFGFLPRNLTYHSVLSLVTAGVWMLATKFCWPESLSSGEACTPREDTTA' A
#
# COMPACT_ATOMS: atom_id res chain seq x y z
N MET A 1 6.15 12.88 5.15
CA MET A 1 6.16 11.55 4.48
C MET A 1 4.79 10.88 4.49
N LYS A 2 4.10 10.77 5.63
CA LYS A 2 2.75 10.18 5.72
C LYS A 2 1.73 10.72 4.70
N TYR A 3 1.67 12.04 4.48
CA TYR A 3 0.77 12.64 3.49
C TYR A 3 1.08 12.26 2.03
N VAL A 4 2.35 12.00 1.72
CA VAL A 4 2.78 11.55 0.38
C VAL A 4 2.29 10.14 0.12
N VAL A 5 2.40 9.24 1.12
CA VAL A 5 1.88 7.86 1.03
C VAL A 5 0.36 7.89 0.82
N TRP A 6 -0.36 8.71 1.60
CA TRP A 6 -1.80 8.88 1.44
C TRP A 6 -2.20 9.43 0.07
N PHE A 7 -1.48 10.41 -0.45
CA PHE A 7 -1.69 10.93 -1.80
C PHE A 7 -1.46 9.86 -2.87
N LEU A 8 -0.39 9.07 -2.75
CA LEU A 8 -0.12 7.93 -3.65
C LEU A 8 -1.26 6.91 -3.61
N VAL A 9 -1.74 6.53 -2.43
CA VAL A 9 -2.85 5.58 -2.29
C VAL A 9 -4.12 6.10 -2.97
N LEU A 10 -4.46 7.37 -2.79
CA LEU A 10 -5.60 7.99 -3.48
C LEU A 10 -5.42 8.00 -5.00
N LEU A 11 -4.22 8.33 -5.48
CA LEU A 11 -3.92 8.31 -6.92
C LEU A 11 -4.08 6.90 -7.50
N LEU A 12 -3.54 5.89 -6.81
CA LEU A 12 -3.69 4.49 -7.20
C LEU A 12 -5.16 4.06 -7.22
N LEU A 13 -5.97 4.49 -6.24
CA LEU A 13 -7.39 4.18 -6.18
C LEU A 13 -8.15 4.70 -7.41
N VAL A 14 -7.86 5.93 -7.84
CA VAL A 14 -8.46 6.53 -9.04
C VAL A 14 -8.03 5.79 -10.30
N PHE A 15 -6.74 5.50 -10.44
CA PHE A 15 -6.22 4.75 -11.59
C PHE A 15 -6.74 3.32 -11.64
N HIS A 16 -7.01 2.71 -10.48
CA HIS A 16 -7.56 1.36 -10.41
C HIS A 16 -8.98 1.23 -10.97
N GLN A 17 -9.76 2.32 -11.01
CA GLN A 17 -11.12 2.29 -11.53
C GLN A 17 -11.20 2.01 -13.04
N ASP A 18 -10.13 2.29 -13.78
CA ASP A 18 -9.98 1.98 -15.21
C ASP A 18 -11.22 2.24 -16.08
N TYR A 19 -11.80 3.44 -15.99
CA TYR A 19 -12.95 3.81 -16.82
C TYR A 19 -12.56 4.13 -18.27
N TRP A 20 -11.29 4.38 -18.55
CA TRP A 20 -10.84 4.94 -19.83
C TRP A 20 -10.46 3.85 -20.84
N GLN A 21 -9.87 2.75 -20.38
CA GLN A 21 -9.38 1.66 -21.24
C GLN A 21 -10.42 0.54 -21.43
N TRP A 22 -11.64 0.71 -20.94
CA TRP A 22 -12.70 -0.31 -20.96
C TRP A 22 -13.01 -0.90 -22.35
N ASN A 23 -12.88 -0.11 -23.42
CA ASN A 23 -13.17 -0.55 -24.79
C ASN A 23 -11.90 -0.83 -25.62
N ASP A 24 -10.72 -0.80 -25.01
CA ASP A 24 -9.47 -0.96 -25.74
C ASP A 24 -9.11 -2.45 -25.88
N THR A 25 -9.21 -2.96 -27.11
CA THR A 25 -8.94 -4.37 -27.43
C THR A 25 -7.52 -4.58 -27.97
N THR A 26 -6.62 -3.60 -27.80
CA THR A 26 -5.23 -3.77 -28.24
C THR A 26 -4.56 -4.91 -27.47
N LEU A 27 -3.84 -5.76 -28.20
CA LEU A 27 -2.98 -6.79 -27.61
C LEU A 27 -1.55 -6.27 -27.52
N ASP A 28 -1.07 -6.13 -26.30
CA ASP A 28 0.35 -5.96 -26.02
C ASP A 28 1.05 -7.33 -26.16
N PHE A 29 2.23 -7.33 -26.79
CA PHE A 29 3.02 -8.55 -27.06
C PHE A 29 2.32 -9.64 -27.89
N GLY A 30 1.19 -9.34 -28.53
CA GLY A 30 0.47 -10.27 -29.41
C GLY A 30 -0.38 -11.33 -28.67
N PHE A 31 -0.45 -11.31 -27.34
CA PHE A 31 -1.31 -12.21 -26.56
C PHE A 31 -1.93 -11.58 -25.30
N LEU A 32 -1.40 -10.46 -24.83
CA LEU A 32 -1.76 -9.85 -23.55
C LEU A 32 -2.71 -8.67 -23.81
N PRO A 33 -3.98 -8.70 -23.36
CA PRO A 33 -4.87 -7.55 -23.51
C PRO A 33 -4.27 -6.33 -22.79
N ARG A 34 -4.33 -5.16 -23.41
CA ARG A 34 -3.81 -3.90 -22.84
C ARG A 34 -4.34 -3.63 -21.43
N ASN A 35 -5.61 -3.93 -21.19
CA ASN A 35 -6.24 -3.77 -19.87
C ASN A 35 -5.59 -4.67 -18.83
N LEU A 36 -5.23 -5.91 -19.21
CA LEU A 36 -4.54 -6.84 -18.31
C LEU A 36 -3.10 -6.39 -18.02
N THR A 37 -2.37 -5.93 -19.05
CA THR A 37 -1.03 -5.34 -18.86
C THR A 37 -1.09 -4.17 -17.89
N TYR A 38 -2.05 -3.26 -18.09
CA TYR A 38 -2.26 -2.09 -17.25
C TYR A 38 -2.52 -2.46 -15.79
N HIS A 39 -3.47 -3.37 -15.52
CA HIS A 39 -3.77 -3.82 -14.17
C HIS A 39 -2.60 -4.57 -13.50
N SER A 40 -1.82 -5.32 -14.29
CA SER A 40 -0.63 -6.02 -13.78
C SER A 40 0.43 -5.04 -13.29
N VAL A 41 0.70 -3.99 -14.07
CA VAL A 41 1.62 -2.91 -13.66
C VAL A 41 1.08 -2.16 -12.45
N LEU A 42 -0.22 -1.83 -12.43
CA LEU A 42 -0.87 -1.20 -11.28
C LEU A 42 -0.70 -2.04 -10.00
N SER A 43 -0.81 -3.36 -10.09
CA SER A 43 -0.62 -4.27 -8.96
C SER A 43 0.81 -4.23 -8.42
N LEU A 44 1.82 -4.19 -9.31
CA LEU A 44 3.23 -4.04 -8.92
C LEU A 44 3.51 -2.70 -8.25
N VAL A 45 2.95 -1.61 -8.80
CA VAL A 45 3.08 -0.27 -8.20
C VAL A 45 2.41 -0.25 -6.82
N THR A 46 1.22 -0.85 -6.67
CA THR A 46 0.51 -0.95 -5.40
C THR A 46 1.33 -1.67 -4.34
N ALA A 47 1.96 -2.80 -4.68
CA ALA A 47 2.85 -3.51 -3.77
C ALA A 47 4.02 -2.64 -3.30
N GLY A 48 4.62 -1.87 -4.22
CA GLY A 48 5.69 -0.91 -3.89
C GLY A 48 5.22 0.22 -2.96
N VAL A 49 4.03 0.78 -3.21
CA VAL A 49 3.42 1.81 -2.35
C VAL A 49 3.15 1.23 -0.95
N TRP A 50 2.67 -0.01 -0.86
CA TRP A 50 2.40 -0.67 0.42
C TRP A 50 3.70 -0.93 1.21
N MET A 51 4.78 -1.34 0.53
CA MET A 51 6.10 -1.45 1.16
C MET A 51 6.62 -0.09 1.66
N LEU A 52 6.33 1.00 0.94
CA LEU A 52 6.65 2.35 1.40
C LEU A 52 5.79 2.74 2.62
N ALA A 53 4.51 2.39 2.60
CA ALA A 53 3.58 2.61 3.70
C ALA A 53 4.03 1.88 4.98
N THR A 54 4.49 0.63 4.88
CA THR A 54 5.00 -0.11 6.05
C THR A 54 6.29 0.51 6.62
N LYS A 55 7.16 1.08 5.78
CA LYS A 55 8.38 1.75 6.29
C LYS A 55 8.14 3.12 6.90
N PHE A 56 7.21 3.92 6.37
CA PHE A 56 7.04 5.32 6.78
C PHE A 56 5.80 5.60 7.63
N CYS A 57 4.78 4.75 7.58
CA CYS A 57 3.54 4.94 8.33
C CYS A 57 3.37 3.94 9.47
N TRP A 58 4.17 2.86 9.52
CA TRP A 58 4.14 1.95 10.66
C TRP A 58 4.80 2.60 11.88
N PRO A 59 4.07 2.76 13.00
CA PRO A 59 4.62 3.37 14.20
C PRO A 59 5.55 2.39 14.93
N GLU A 60 6.76 2.86 15.24
CA GLU A 60 7.80 2.07 15.94
C GLU A 60 7.48 1.87 17.44
N SER A 61 6.52 2.62 17.98
CA SER A 61 6.07 2.54 19.37
C SER A 61 5.32 1.24 19.72
N LEU A 62 5.02 0.39 18.74
CA LEU A 62 4.43 -0.95 18.98
C LEU A 62 5.49 -2.01 19.37
N SER A 63 6.79 -1.69 19.24
CA SER A 63 7.92 -2.58 19.56
C SER A 63 8.44 -2.39 20.99
N SER A 64 8.20 -1.23 21.59
CA SER A 64 8.46 -1.03 23.02
C SER A 64 7.35 -1.72 23.79
N GLY A 65 7.60 -2.97 24.15
CA GLY A 65 6.79 -3.63 25.16
C GLY A 65 6.68 -2.71 26.38
N GLU A 66 5.46 -2.25 26.65
CA GLU A 66 4.96 -2.10 28.01
C GLU A 66 4.95 -3.50 28.65
N ALA A 67 6.13 -4.13 28.76
CA ALA A 67 6.30 -5.37 29.45
C ALA A 67 6.33 -5.03 30.93
N CYS A 68 5.15 -5.15 31.54
CA CYS A 68 4.90 -5.35 32.96
C CYS A 68 5.88 -4.57 33.86
N THR A 69 5.55 -3.34 34.21
CA THR A 69 6.13 -2.71 35.40
C THR A 69 5.88 -3.66 36.57
N PRO A 70 6.90 -4.23 37.25
CA PRO A 70 6.66 -4.97 38.47
C PRO A 70 5.91 -4.06 39.43
N ARG A 71 4.76 -4.54 39.94
CA ARG A 71 4.01 -3.83 40.97
C ARG A 71 4.95 -3.62 42.15
N GLU A 72 5.32 -2.37 42.44
CA GLU A 72 5.84 -2.02 43.76
C GLU A 72 4.68 -2.12 44.75
N ASP A 73 4.43 -3.33 45.25
CA ASP A 73 3.79 -3.51 46.54
C ASP A 73 4.86 -3.34 47.63
N THR A 74 5.24 -2.08 47.85
CA THR A 74 5.87 -1.66 49.10
C THR A 74 4.93 -2.01 50.24
N THR A 75 5.30 -3.06 50.96
CA THR A 75 5.13 -3.26 52.41
C THR A 75 4.38 -2.14 53.15
N ALA A 76 3.24 -2.50 53.72
CA ALA A 76 2.71 -1.91 54.96
C ALA A 76 1.97 -3.00 55.75
#